data_AF-M2R216-F1
#
_entry.id   AF-M2R216-F1
#
_cell.length_a   1.000
_cell.length_b   1.000
_cell.length_c   1.000
_cell.angle_alpha   90.00
_cell.angle_beta   90.00
_cell.angle_gamma   90.00
#
_symmetry.space_group_name_H-M   'P 1'
#
loop_
_entity.id
_entity.type
_entity.pdbx_description
1 polymer ?
#
loop_
_entity_poly.entity_id
_entity_poly.type
_entity_poly.pdbx_seq_one_letter_code
_entity_poly.pdbx_strand_id
1 'polypeptide(L)'
;MSLKMIARYLDELNALLEDVPQYAPNASPTTRALRNSIRLRLYRVIDQAQIHFSTPETLDGDPDGPPVYGPDVEDKPDISAGIKEDPSGQGDVASELSKHTEHHSCKSEPRSAATARRANAILETLQDDAVQSAQELVAAIFHGTGNSKLSYIQAENAALKRLLRAHETSNPTRWLGLLEPFFGGYPDLTLACSDSHDTDLTPDIKQRLQLRYKSIDALGKAQSGCHVLINILTQIEALKFAYDWRAHDGQIGAKSWKTRFLVTTFQDHSIYQPHFMDLDTEARRDKMQKFKPEFAKWKHAQQRAITARNRLIDLFETFGAAVLLDPTWKVAHLVVRVSPDFAAVMKLIYAHIPRLKAHLEDPTVPPSPLLAQQKAARDTVLQVVRVLATPAVRDHVAMFLDKYAPWGVDVAETLGCV
;
A
#
# COMPACT_ATOMS: atom_id res chain seq x y z
N MET A 1 13.04 17.11 22.18
CA MET A 1 13.90 18.31 21.99
C MET A 1 13.13 19.49 22.59
N SER A 2 13.70 20.31 23.47
CA SER A 2 12.94 21.43 24.05
C SER A 2 12.69 22.53 23.00
N LEU A 3 11.59 23.28 23.11
CA LEU A 3 11.29 24.38 22.17
C LEU A 3 12.44 25.39 22.06
N LYS A 4 13.15 25.65 23.17
CA LYS A 4 14.36 26.49 23.19
C LYS A 4 15.50 25.91 22.35
N MET A 5 15.64 24.58 22.33
CA MET A 5 16.67 23.89 21.55
C MET A 5 16.31 23.88 20.05
N ILE A 6 15.02 23.74 19.71
CA ILE A 6 14.53 23.85 18.32
C ILE A 6 14.74 25.27 17.78
N ALA A 7 14.37 26.30 18.54
CA ALA A 7 14.56 27.69 18.15
C ALA A 7 16.04 28.02 17.90
N ARG A 8 16.92 27.64 18.84
CA ARG A 8 18.37 27.83 18.67
C ARG A 8 18.93 27.10 17.45
N TYR A 9 18.46 25.88 17.18
CA TYR A 9 18.88 25.12 15.99
C TYR A 9 18.40 25.75 14.68
N LEU A 10 17.19 26.34 14.66
CA LEU A 10 16.69 27.09 13.52
C LEU A 10 17.50 28.37 13.29
N ASP A 11 17.88 29.09 14.34
CA ASP A 11 18.74 30.28 14.25
C ASP A 11 20.13 29.93 13.70
N GLU A 12 20.73 28.82 14.16
CA GLU A 12 22.03 28.33 13.66
C GLU A 12 21.94 27.92 12.17
N LEU A 13 20.86 27.27 11.73
CA LEU A 13 20.65 26.93 10.32
C LEU A 13 20.39 28.15 9.43
N ASN A 14 19.68 29.16 9.95
CA ASN A 14 19.46 30.42 9.23
C ASN A 14 20.76 31.22 9.09
N ALA A 15 21.57 31.32 10.16
CA ALA A 15 22.89 31.96 10.09
C ALA A 15 23.80 31.28 9.04
N LEU A 16 23.82 29.94 9.01
CA LEU A 16 24.53 29.19 7.98
C LEU A 16 24.00 29.44 6.56
N LEU A 17 22.70 29.77 6.42
CA LEU A 17 22.09 30.09 5.12
C LEU A 17 22.45 31.51 4.64
N GLU A 18 22.61 32.45 5.58
CA GLU A 18 23.02 33.83 5.35
C GLU A 18 24.50 33.92 4.94
N ASP A 19 25.36 33.09 5.55
CA ASP A 19 26.80 33.01 5.22
C ASP A 19 27.08 32.36 3.86
N VAL A 20 26.09 31.65 3.28
CA VAL A 20 26.20 31.13 1.91
C VAL A 20 25.85 32.26 0.93
N PRO A 21 26.77 32.67 0.03
CA PRO A 21 26.56 33.80 -0.88
C PRO A 21 25.19 33.74 -1.58
N GLN A 22 24.37 34.78 -1.41
CA GLN A 22 23.06 34.88 -2.06
C GLN A 22 23.23 34.83 -3.57
N TYR A 23 22.55 33.87 -4.21
CA TYR A 23 22.38 33.71 -5.65
C TYR A 23 23.42 34.43 -6.53
N ALA A 24 24.67 33.99 -6.45
CA ALA A 24 25.59 34.23 -7.55
C ALA A 24 25.21 33.24 -8.66
N PRO A 25 24.88 33.67 -9.89
CA PRO A 25 24.63 32.77 -11.02
C PRO A 25 25.83 31.84 -11.30
N ASN A 26 27.00 32.15 -10.74
CA ASN A 26 28.24 31.39 -10.85
C ASN A 26 28.58 30.60 -9.57
N ALA A 27 27.64 30.41 -8.65
CA ALA A 27 27.89 29.62 -7.44
C ALA A 27 28.29 28.18 -7.80
N SER A 28 29.39 27.71 -7.20
CA SER A 28 29.89 26.35 -7.45
C SER A 28 28.80 25.30 -7.13
N PRO A 29 28.77 24.16 -7.83
CA PRO A 29 27.81 23.08 -7.55
C PRO A 29 27.80 22.65 -6.08
N THR A 30 28.96 22.64 -5.41
CA THR A 30 29.10 22.35 -3.98
C THR A 30 28.37 23.37 -3.09
N THR A 31 28.45 24.66 -3.44
CA THR A 31 27.76 25.73 -2.71
C THR A 31 26.24 25.62 -2.84
N ARG A 32 25.75 25.26 -4.04
CA ARG A 32 24.33 24.98 -4.29
C ARG A 32 23.83 23.76 -3.52
N ALA A 33 24.58 22.66 -3.54
CA ALA A 33 24.26 21.44 -2.81
C ALA A 33 24.22 21.66 -1.28
N LEU A 34 25.18 22.41 -0.74
CA LEU A 34 25.22 22.75 0.69
C LEU A 34 23.98 23.58 1.10
N ARG A 35 23.61 24.59 0.29
CA ARG A 35 22.44 25.43 0.54
C ARG A 35 21.13 24.62 0.52
N ASN A 36 20.97 23.73 -0.47
CA ASN A 36 19.81 22.86 -0.57
C ASN A 36 19.72 21.91 0.63
N SER A 37 20.85 21.37 1.08
CA SER A 37 20.92 20.54 2.29
C SER A 37 20.49 21.29 3.55
N ILE A 38 20.94 22.54 3.74
CA ILE A 38 20.54 23.40 4.86
C ILE A 38 19.04 23.70 4.81
N ARG A 39 18.49 24.07 3.64
CA ARG A 39 17.05 24.32 3.46
C ARG A 39 16.19 23.10 3.76
N LEU A 40 16.59 21.92 3.29
CA LEU A 40 15.85 20.68 3.56
C LEU A 40 15.86 20.32 5.04
N ARG A 41 16.95 20.60 5.77
CA ARG A 41 17.00 20.45 7.23
C ARG A 41 16.08 21.44 7.93
N LEU A 42 16.07 22.70 7.48
CA LEU A 42 15.19 23.74 8.03
C LEU A 42 13.70 23.36 7.89
N TYR A 43 13.28 22.93 6.69
CA TYR A 43 11.89 22.52 6.45
C TYR A 43 11.47 21.32 7.31
N ARG A 44 12.35 20.34 7.51
CA ARG A 44 12.05 19.19 8.38
C ARG A 44 11.85 19.59 9.84
N VAL A 45 12.64 20.54 10.34
CA VAL A 45 12.50 21.02 11.73
C VAL A 45 11.20 21.80 11.90
N ILE A 46 10.81 22.61 10.91
CA ILE A 46 9.54 23.35 10.92
C ILE A 46 8.35 22.39 10.89
N ASP A 47 8.38 21.39 10.02
CA ASP A 47 7.32 20.38 9.88
C ASP A 47 7.15 19.56 11.18
N GLN A 48 8.25 19.13 11.79
CA GLN A 48 8.24 18.46 13.10
C GLN A 48 7.70 19.35 14.23
N ALA A 49 7.98 20.65 14.18
CA ALA A 49 7.42 21.60 15.14
C ALA A 49 5.90 21.76 14.95
N GLN A 50 5.42 21.87 13.70
CA GLN A 50 3.98 22.03 13.40
C GLN A 50 3.14 20.81 13.77
N ILE A 51 3.69 19.60 13.64
CA ILE A 51 3.03 18.36 14.11
C ILE A 51 2.80 18.39 15.62
N HIS A 52 3.75 18.95 16.40
CA HIS A 52 3.60 19.10 17.85
C HIS A 52 2.60 20.20 18.26
N PHE A 53 2.29 21.16 17.38
CA PHE A 53 1.26 22.19 17.63
C PHE A 53 -0.14 21.78 17.18
N SER A 54 -0.28 20.65 16.47
CA SER A 54 -1.56 20.20 15.90
C SER A 54 -2.22 19.06 16.70
N THR A 55 -1.70 18.66 17.86
CA THR A 55 -2.45 17.80 18.78
C THR A 55 -3.52 18.65 19.46
N PRO A 56 -4.82 18.42 19.19
CA PRO A 56 -5.86 19.04 19.99
C PRO A 56 -5.68 18.52 21.42
N GLU A 57 -5.61 19.43 22.38
CA GLU A 57 -5.83 19.09 23.78
C GLU A 57 -7.10 18.22 23.83
N THR A 58 -6.95 17.02 24.39
CA THR A 58 -8.08 16.15 24.71
C THR A 58 -8.98 16.91 25.67
N LEU A 59 -9.99 17.57 25.10
CA LEU A 59 -11.19 17.97 25.82
C LEU A 59 -11.82 16.67 26.32
N ASP A 60 -11.62 16.39 27.61
CA ASP A 60 -12.44 15.48 28.39
C ASP A 60 -13.88 16.00 28.37
N GLY A 61 -14.60 15.65 27.30
CA GLY A 61 -16.01 15.89 27.10
C GLY A 61 -16.80 14.63 27.41
N ASP A 62 -17.42 14.64 28.58
CA ASP A 62 -18.61 13.91 29.03
C ASP A 62 -19.20 12.83 28.08
N PRO A 63 -19.17 11.52 28.43
CA PRO A 63 -19.63 10.43 27.57
C PRO A 63 -21.16 10.20 27.58
N ASP A 64 -21.95 10.97 28.34
CA ASP A 64 -23.36 10.63 28.65
C ASP A 64 -24.44 11.31 27.78
N GLY A 65 -24.09 11.75 26.58
CA GLY A 65 -25.10 12.09 25.56
C GLY A 65 -25.57 10.82 24.82
N PRO A 66 -26.78 10.26 25.07
CA PRO A 66 -27.26 9.14 24.28
C PRO A 66 -27.36 9.59 22.82
N PRO A 67 -26.89 8.77 21.87
CA PRO A 67 -27.09 9.08 20.48
C PRO A 67 -28.58 8.95 20.17
N VAL A 68 -29.27 10.07 20.05
CA VAL A 68 -30.59 10.15 19.44
C VAL A 68 -30.41 9.91 17.94
N TYR A 69 -30.20 8.65 17.57
CA TYR A 69 -30.55 8.17 16.26
C TYR A 69 -32.08 8.06 16.26
N GLY A 70 -32.73 8.83 15.38
CA GLY A 70 -34.15 8.67 15.10
C GLY A 70 -34.47 7.20 14.78
N PRO A 71 -35.76 6.82 14.85
CA PRO A 71 -36.18 5.42 14.86
C PRO A 71 -35.44 4.65 13.78
N ASP A 72 -34.83 3.52 14.19
CA ASP A 72 -34.35 2.49 13.30
C ASP A 72 -35.51 2.13 12.36
N VAL A 73 -35.58 2.81 11.23
CA VAL A 73 -36.14 2.22 10.03
C VAL A 73 -35.17 1.09 9.78
N GLU A 74 -35.52 -0.09 10.28
CA GLU A 74 -35.06 -1.35 9.76
C GLU A 74 -35.44 -1.38 8.26
N ASP A 75 -34.71 -0.62 7.46
CA ASP A 75 -34.39 -1.03 6.10
C ASP A 75 -33.64 -2.33 6.30
N LYS A 76 -34.38 -3.45 6.41
CA LYS A 76 -33.86 -4.75 6.02
C LYS A 76 -33.28 -4.51 4.64
N PRO A 77 -31.94 -4.49 4.47
CA PRO A 77 -31.45 -4.59 3.13
C PRO A 77 -31.88 -5.98 2.69
N ASP A 78 -32.75 -6.05 1.70
CA ASP A 78 -32.99 -7.26 0.95
C ASP A 78 -31.67 -7.59 0.23
N ILE A 79 -30.74 -8.20 0.98
CA ILE A 79 -29.53 -8.82 0.46
C ILE A 79 -29.93 -10.24 0.00
N SER A 80 -30.99 -10.31 -0.79
CA SER A 80 -31.21 -11.37 -1.78
C SER A 80 -31.17 -10.79 -3.20
N ALA A 81 -30.58 -9.59 -3.38
CA ALA A 81 -30.08 -9.14 -4.67
C ALA A 81 -28.85 -9.99 -5.07
N GLY A 82 -29.14 -11.21 -5.50
CA GLY A 82 -28.32 -11.89 -6.48
C GLY A 82 -28.08 -10.92 -7.63
N ILE A 83 -26.83 -10.78 -8.01
CA ILE A 83 -26.44 -10.19 -9.28
C ILE A 83 -27.07 -11.08 -10.36
N LYS A 84 -28.29 -10.74 -10.78
CA LYS A 84 -28.78 -11.11 -12.11
C LYS A 84 -28.13 -10.13 -13.04
N GLU A 85 -27.06 -10.57 -13.68
CA GLU A 85 -26.58 -9.96 -14.92
C GLU A 85 -27.76 -9.93 -15.88
N ASP A 86 -28.15 -8.73 -16.30
CA ASP A 86 -29.21 -8.49 -17.27
C ASP A 86 -28.59 -8.69 -18.67
N PRO A 87 -28.97 -9.74 -19.43
CA PRO A 87 -28.51 -9.94 -20.78
C PRO A 87 -29.66 -9.54 -21.71
N SER A 88 -29.96 -8.25 -21.82
CA SER A 88 -30.97 -7.78 -22.76
C SER A 88 -30.55 -6.48 -23.44
N GLY A 89 -29.71 -6.65 -24.46
CA GLY A 89 -29.23 -5.58 -25.32
C GLY A 89 -28.79 -6.11 -26.67
N GLN A 90 -29.66 -6.83 -27.38
CA GLN A 90 -29.49 -7.13 -28.80
C GLN A 90 -30.78 -6.76 -29.53
N GLY A 91 -30.68 -5.67 -30.31
CA GLY A 91 -31.67 -5.30 -31.30
C GLY A 91 -31.59 -6.23 -32.50
N ASP A 92 -32.76 -6.67 -32.93
CA ASP A 92 -33.00 -7.37 -34.18
C ASP A 92 -32.59 -6.51 -35.39
N VAL A 93 -31.60 -6.98 -36.15
CA VAL A 93 -31.55 -6.77 -37.61
C VAL A 93 -31.05 -8.06 -38.27
N ALA A 94 -31.96 -8.68 -38.99
CA ALA A 94 -31.84 -9.74 -40.01
C ALA A 94 -30.44 -10.22 -40.44
N SER A 95 -30.26 -11.54 -40.52
CA SER A 95 -30.15 -12.24 -41.82
C SER A 95 -29.93 -13.73 -41.59
N GLU A 96 -30.84 -14.53 -42.15
CA GLU A 96 -30.65 -15.95 -42.41
C GLU A 96 -29.36 -16.15 -43.22
N LEU A 97 -28.41 -16.95 -42.70
CA LEU A 97 -27.71 -17.97 -43.49
C LEU A 97 -26.99 -18.94 -42.54
N SER A 98 -27.69 -20.03 -42.24
CA SER A 98 -27.17 -21.21 -41.58
C SER A 98 -26.22 -21.98 -42.50
N LYS A 99 -24.96 -22.17 -42.09
CA LYS A 99 -24.15 -23.32 -42.51
C LYS A 99 -23.40 -23.89 -41.30
N HIS A 100 -23.69 -25.16 -41.06
CA HIS A 100 -23.18 -26.06 -40.03
C HIS A 100 -21.73 -25.81 -39.59
N THR A 101 -21.57 -25.43 -38.33
CA THR A 101 -20.35 -25.74 -37.56
C THR A 101 -20.77 -26.65 -36.43
N GLU A 102 -20.32 -27.91 -36.46
CA GLU A 102 -20.55 -28.87 -35.39
C GLU A 102 -19.85 -28.38 -34.11
N HIS A 103 -20.63 -27.73 -33.24
CA HIS A 103 -20.17 -27.34 -31.91
C HIS A 103 -19.99 -28.61 -31.07
N HIS A 104 -18.75 -29.09 -30.98
CA HIS A 104 -18.33 -30.01 -29.93
C HIS A 104 -18.60 -29.35 -28.57
N SER A 105 -19.69 -29.78 -27.93
CA SER A 105 -20.06 -29.41 -26.56
C SER A 105 -19.01 -29.97 -25.59
N CYS A 106 -17.96 -29.19 -25.37
CA CYS A 106 -16.95 -29.45 -24.36
C CYS A 106 -17.63 -29.27 -23.00
N LYS A 107 -17.91 -30.38 -22.30
CA LYS A 107 -18.45 -30.36 -20.94
C LYS A 107 -17.50 -29.54 -20.06
N SER A 108 -17.90 -28.31 -19.74
CA SER A 108 -17.12 -27.43 -18.88
C SER A 108 -16.96 -28.09 -17.52
N GLU A 109 -15.73 -28.19 -17.07
CA GLU A 109 -15.41 -28.78 -15.78
C GLU A 109 -16.08 -28.05 -14.61
N PRO A 110 -16.47 -28.76 -13.53
CA PRO A 110 -17.00 -28.12 -12.33
C PRO A 110 -16.04 -27.05 -11.79
N ARG A 111 -16.55 -25.84 -11.53
CA ARG A 111 -15.78 -24.70 -11.00
C ARG A 111 -14.97 -25.04 -9.73
N SER A 112 -15.48 -25.95 -8.90
CA SER A 112 -14.79 -26.43 -7.69
C SER A 112 -13.50 -27.19 -8.01
N ALA A 113 -13.51 -28.05 -9.03
CA ALA A 113 -12.33 -28.81 -9.46
C ALA A 113 -11.27 -27.90 -10.07
N ALA A 114 -11.67 -26.92 -10.89
CA ALA A 114 -10.76 -25.92 -11.42
C ALA A 114 -10.10 -25.07 -10.32
N THR A 115 -10.87 -24.65 -9.31
CA THR A 115 -10.38 -23.91 -8.13
C THR A 115 -9.37 -24.75 -7.34
N ALA A 116 -9.67 -26.03 -7.10
CA ALA A 116 -8.79 -26.94 -6.36
C ALA A 116 -7.47 -27.17 -7.10
N ARG A 117 -7.51 -27.44 -8.41
CA ARG A 117 -6.28 -27.57 -9.21
C ARG A 117 -5.44 -26.31 -9.20
N ARG A 118 -6.09 -25.14 -9.27
CA ARG A 118 -5.37 -23.86 -9.20
C ARG A 118 -4.66 -23.69 -7.86
N ALA A 119 -5.34 -23.97 -6.75
CA ALA A 119 -4.73 -23.92 -5.42
C ALA A 119 -3.57 -24.92 -5.28
N ASN A 120 -3.76 -26.16 -5.74
CA ASN A 120 -2.73 -27.20 -5.70
C ASN A 120 -1.49 -26.80 -6.52
N ALA A 121 -1.68 -26.27 -7.73
CA ALA A 121 -0.58 -25.79 -8.59
C ALA A 121 0.20 -24.60 -7.98
N ILE A 122 -0.40 -23.85 -7.06
CA ILE A 122 0.29 -22.83 -6.27
C ILE A 122 1.03 -23.49 -5.10
N LEU A 123 0.37 -24.38 -4.36
CA LEU A 123 0.93 -25.09 -3.20
C LEU A 123 2.08 -26.02 -3.56
N GLU A 124 2.14 -26.57 -4.78
CA GLU A 124 3.29 -27.32 -5.29
C GLU A 124 4.60 -26.50 -5.21
N THR A 125 4.52 -25.17 -5.25
CA THR A 125 5.69 -24.29 -5.08
C THR A 125 6.24 -24.30 -3.65
N LEU A 126 5.44 -24.69 -2.65
CA LEU A 126 5.91 -24.83 -1.27
C LEU A 126 6.88 -26.02 -1.10
N GLN A 127 6.75 -27.04 -1.96
CA GLN A 127 7.63 -28.20 -1.96
C GLN A 127 8.92 -27.96 -2.75
N ASP A 128 8.96 -26.88 -3.51
CA ASP A 128 10.14 -26.46 -4.25
C ASP A 128 11.00 -25.60 -3.32
N ASP A 129 12.17 -26.12 -2.93
CA ASP A 129 13.19 -25.38 -2.16
C ASP A 129 13.81 -24.23 -2.99
N ALA A 130 13.26 -23.90 -4.17
CA ALA A 130 13.66 -22.80 -5.00
C ALA A 130 13.57 -21.44 -4.28
N VAL A 131 14.74 -20.97 -3.86
CA VAL A 131 14.95 -19.60 -3.40
C VAL A 131 14.70 -18.62 -4.56
N GLN A 132 13.94 -17.57 -4.27
CA GLN A 132 13.74 -16.45 -5.19
C GLN A 132 14.97 -15.54 -5.20
N SER A 133 15.60 -15.41 -6.38
CA SER A 133 16.75 -14.53 -6.55
C SER A 133 16.38 -13.06 -6.37
N ALA A 134 17.34 -12.25 -5.90
CA ALA A 134 17.14 -10.81 -5.76
C ALA A 134 16.75 -10.13 -7.09
N GLN A 135 17.30 -10.58 -8.22
CA GLN A 135 16.99 -10.05 -9.55
C GLN A 135 15.54 -10.33 -9.96
N GLU A 136 15.06 -11.55 -9.73
CA GLU A 136 13.67 -11.93 -10.00
C GLU A 136 12.70 -11.07 -9.17
N LEU A 137 13.03 -10.84 -7.90
CA LEU A 137 12.23 -10.01 -7.01
C LEU A 137 12.23 -8.54 -7.45
N VAL A 138 13.38 -7.95 -7.79
CA VAL A 138 13.46 -6.59 -8.34
C VAL A 138 12.64 -6.47 -9.62
N ALA A 139 12.76 -7.44 -10.53
CA ALA A 139 11.95 -7.44 -11.74
C ALA A 139 10.44 -7.44 -11.43
N ALA A 140 10.00 -8.26 -10.47
CA ALA A 140 8.61 -8.32 -10.04
C ALA A 140 8.13 -7.03 -9.35
N ILE A 141 8.97 -6.39 -8.53
CA ILE A 141 8.65 -5.14 -7.82
C ILE A 141 8.47 -3.98 -8.81
N PHE A 142 9.42 -3.81 -9.74
CA PHE A 142 9.51 -2.60 -10.57
C PHE A 142 8.75 -2.71 -11.88
N HIS A 143 8.74 -3.87 -12.51
CA HIS A 143 8.02 -4.07 -13.77
C HIS A 143 6.61 -4.63 -13.54
N GLY A 144 6.32 -5.04 -12.29
CA GLY A 144 5.10 -5.75 -11.96
C GLY A 144 4.96 -7.04 -12.77
N THR A 145 3.75 -7.60 -12.71
CA THR A 145 3.26 -8.52 -13.74
C THR A 145 2.72 -7.76 -14.97
N GLY A 146 3.05 -6.46 -15.08
CA GLY A 146 2.48 -5.45 -15.98
C GLY A 146 2.75 -5.66 -17.46
N ASN A 147 3.26 -6.82 -17.86
CA ASN A 147 3.06 -7.30 -19.22
C ASN A 147 1.54 -7.37 -19.45
N SER A 148 1.01 -6.40 -20.21
CA SER A 148 -0.41 -6.26 -20.59
C SER A 148 -1.04 -7.52 -21.19
N LYS A 149 -0.23 -8.53 -21.48
CA LYS A 149 -0.61 -9.83 -22.03
C LYS A 149 -1.02 -10.86 -20.97
N LEU A 150 -0.61 -10.71 -19.71
CA LEU A 150 -0.99 -11.68 -18.67
C LEU A 150 -2.40 -11.40 -18.17
N SER A 151 -3.19 -12.46 -18.03
CA SER A 151 -4.49 -12.34 -17.36
C SER A 151 -4.29 -12.05 -15.87
N TYR A 152 -5.26 -11.39 -15.23
CA TYR A 152 -5.20 -11.12 -13.79
C TYR A 152 -5.00 -12.39 -12.95
N ILE A 153 -5.60 -13.52 -13.38
CA ILE A 153 -5.43 -14.84 -12.75
C ILE A 153 -3.96 -15.29 -12.81
N GLN A 154 -3.28 -15.12 -13.94
CA GLN A 154 -1.87 -15.48 -14.08
C GLN A 154 -0.97 -14.60 -13.21
N ALA A 155 -1.26 -13.29 -13.16
CA ALA A 155 -0.55 -12.36 -12.31
C ALA A 155 -0.70 -12.71 -10.81
N GLU A 156 -1.93 -13.02 -10.39
CA GLU A 156 -2.26 -13.44 -9.03
C GLU A 156 -1.57 -14.78 -8.68
N ASN A 157 -1.58 -15.76 -9.58
CA ASN A 157 -0.86 -17.02 -9.39
C ASN A 157 0.64 -16.82 -9.23
N ALA A 158 1.24 -16.00 -10.09
CA ALA A 158 2.66 -15.69 -10.01
C ALA A 158 3.02 -14.99 -8.69
N ALA A 159 2.17 -14.06 -8.23
CA ALA A 159 2.35 -13.38 -6.95
C ALA A 159 2.22 -14.34 -5.77
N LEU A 160 1.23 -15.24 -5.76
CA LEU A 160 1.07 -16.24 -4.70
C LEU A 160 2.26 -17.21 -4.65
N LYS A 161 2.73 -17.67 -5.81
CA LYS A 161 3.94 -18.52 -5.89
C LYS A 161 5.18 -17.82 -5.33
N ARG A 162 5.34 -16.51 -5.58
CA ARG A 162 6.43 -15.73 -4.98
C ARG A 162 6.33 -15.68 -3.46
N LEU A 163 5.12 -15.51 -2.90
CA LEU A 163 4.91 -15.50 -1.45
C LEU A 163 5.25 -16.83 -0.76
N LEU A 164 5.26 -17.95 -1.50
CA LEU A 164 5.59 -19.27 -0.97
C LEU A 164 7.08 -19.60 -1.03
N ARG A 165 7.89 -18.81 -1.76
CA ARG A 165 9.32 -19.06 -1.92
C ARG A 165 10.13 -18.30 -0.88
N ALA A 166 11.25 -18.88 -0.46
CA ALA A 166 12.23 -18.16 0.33
C ALA A 166 12.84 -17.03 -0.50
N HIS A 167 13.18 -15.90 0.10
CA HIS A 167 13.97 -14.87 -0.57
C HIS A 167 15.46 -15.12 -0.34
N GLU A 168 16.25 -14.90 -1.37
CA GLU A 168 17.70 -14.95 -1.28
C GLU A 168 18.18 -13.91 -0.26
N THR A 169 18.85 -14.39 0.80
CA THR A 169 19.54 -13.54 1.79
C THR A 169 20.79 -12.94 1.16
N SER A 170 20.58 -11.99 0.26
CA SER A 170 21.65 -11.29 -0.43
C SER A 170 22.34 -10.30 0.49
N ASN A 171 23.66 -10.13 0.32
CA ASN A 171 24.39 -9.10 1.04
C ASN A 171 23.85 -7.70 0.70
N PRO A 172 23.98 -6.72 1.62
CA PRO A 172 23.51 -5.35 1.38
C PRO A 172 24.09 -4.70 0.12
N THR A 173 25.33 -5.05 -0.25
CA THR A 173 26.02 -4.55 -1.44
C THR A 173 25.31 -4.97 -2.74
N ARG A 174 24.79 -6.20 -2.81
CA ARG A 174 24.05 -6.70 -3.96
C ARG A 174 22.71 -6.00 -4.10
N TRP A 175 21.99 -5.81 -2.99
CA TRP A 175 20.76 -5.01 -3.01
C TRP A 175 21.01 -3.58 -3.46
N LEU A 176 22.09 -2.97 -2.98
CA LEU A 176 22.52 -1.65 -3.44
C LEU A 176 22.76 -1.64 -4.95
N GLY A 177 23.56 -2.57 -5.50
CA GLY A 177 23.81 -2.60 -6.95
C GLY A 177 22.57 -2.88 -7.81
N LEU A 178 21.62 -3.68 -7.32
CA LEU A 178 20.37 -3.96 -8.05
C LEU A 178 19.37 -2.79 -7.99
N LEU A 179 19.36 -2.04 -6.89
CA LEU A 179 18.42 -0.96 -6.64
C LEU A 179 18.98 0.43 -6.95
N GLU A 180 20.30 0.58 -7.10
CA GLU A 180 20.99 1.82 -7.43
C GLU A 180 20.37 2.52 -8.65
N PRO A 181 20.00 1.83 -9.75
CA PRO A 181 19.37 2.51 -10.89
C PRO A 181 18.04 3.19 -10.54
N PHE A 182 17.35 2.71 -9.50
CA PHE A 182 16.08 3.24 -9.00
C PHE A 182 16.25 4.18 -7.80
N PHE A 183 17.49 4.33 -7.31
CA PHE A 183 17.87 5.23 -6.24
C PHE A 183 18.37 6.56 -6.83
N GLY A 184 17.49 7.56 -6.89
CA GLY A 184 17.87 8.91 -7.34
C GLY A 184 18.12 9.90 -6.18
N GLY A 185 18.12 9.44 -4.93
CA GLY A 185 17.53 10.25 -3.86
C GLY A 185 16.08 10.60 -4.23
N TYR A 186 15.42 11.49 -3.49
CA TYR A 186 14.34 12.21 -4.15
C TYR A 186 14.98 12.94 -5.33
N PRO A 187 14.45 12.85 -6.56
CA PRO A 187 14.99 13.65 -7.65
C PRO A 187 14.99 15.09 -7.14
N ASP A 188 16.18 15.65 -6.90
CA ASP A 188 16.28 17.05 -6.56
C ASP A 188 15.80 17.75 -7.82
N LEU A 189 14.53 18.15 -7.83
CA LEU A 189 13.89 18.75 -8.99
C LEU A 189 14.68 19.97 -9.43
N THR A 190 15.38 20.64 -8.49
CA THR A 190 16.31 21.73 -8.77
C THR A 190 17.49 21.26 -9.62
N LEU A 191 18.11 20.12 -9.25
CA LEU A 191 19.21 19.53 -10.01
C LEU A 191 18.73 19.05 -11.37
N ALA A 192 17.59 18.36 -11.44
CA ALA A 192 17.01 17.91 -12.71
C ALA A 192 16.69 19.09 -13.66
N CYS A 193 16.15 20.20 -13.13
CA CYS A 193 15.93 21.42 -13.90
C CYS A 193 17.25 22.07 -14.35
N SER A 194 18.28 22.09 -13.50
CA SER A 194 19.62 22.57 -13.86
C SER A 194 20.22 21.74 -14.99
N ASP A 195 20.21 20.41 -14.86
CA ASP A 195 20.74 19.48 -15.86
C ASP A 195 19.98 19.60 -17.19
N SER A 196 18.66 19.80 -17.12
CA SER A 196 17.83 20.07 -18.30
C SER A 196 18.25 21.37 -18.98
N HIS A 197 18.48 22.43 -18.21
CA HIS A 197 18.95 23.72 -18.75
C HIS A 197 20.36 23.61 -19.36
N ASP A 198 21.29 22.95 -18.69
CA ASP A 198 22.65 22.72 -19.20
C ASP A 198 22.63 21.88 -20.48
N THR A 199 21.70 20.94 -20.58
CA THR A 199 21.44 20.18 -21.81
C THR A 199 20.96 21.09 -22.93
N ASP A 200 20.10 22.07 -22.66
CA ASP A 200 19.63 23.03 -23.68
C ASP A 200 20.75 23.91 -24.24
N LEU A 201 21.77 24.19 -23.43
CA LEU A 201 22.95 24.96 -23.84
C LEU A 201 23.94 24.16 -24.71
N THR A 202 23.81 22.83 -24.80
CA THR A 202 24.71 21.99 -25.60
C THR A 202 24.50 22.25 -27.10
N PRO A 203 25.51 22.67 -27.89
CA PRO A 203 25.30 23.07 -29.29
C PRO A 203 24.84 21.93 -30.22
N ASP A 204 25.42 20.74 -30.07
CA ASP A 204 25.12 19.58 -30.91
C ASP A 204 23.76 18.95 -30.58
N ILE A 205 22.87 18.89 -31.57
CA ILE A 205 21.53 18.30 -31.46
C ILE A 205 21.60 16.81 -31.07
N LYS A 206 22.58 16.06 -31.60
CA LYS A 206 22.69 14.62 -31.33
C LYS A 206 23.07 14.38 -29.87
N GLN A 207 24.07 15.10 -29.37
CA GLN A 207 24.45 15.08 -27.97
C GLN A 207 23.30 15.52 -27.05
N ARG A 208 22.57 16.60 -27.38
CA ARG A 208 21.38 17.01 -26.62
C ARG A 208 20.35 15.91 -26.48
N LEU A 209 20.00 15.24 -27.58
CA LEU A 209 19.02 14.16 -27.56
C LEU A 209 19.49 12.98 -26.69
N GLN A 210 20.78 12.63 -26.75
CA GLN A 210 21.36 11.59 -25.90
C GLN A 210 21.31 11.96 -24.41
N LEU A 211 21.64 13.20 -24.05
CA LEU A 211 21.57 13.70 -22.67
C LEU A 211 20.14 13.72 -22.14
N ARG A 212 19.19 14.24 -22.93
CA ARG A 212 17.76 14.24 -22.57
C ARG A 212 17.23 12.83 -22.38
N TYR A 213 17.55 11.90 -23.27
CA TYR A 213 17.12 10.51 -23.13
C TYR A 213 17.64 9.87 -21.84
N LYS A 214 18.92 10.07 -21.50
CA LYS A 214 19.49 9.59 -20.23
C LYS A 214 18.80 10.21 -19.02
N SER A 215 18.50 11.52 -19.07
CA SER A 215 17.79 12.21 -18.00
C SER A 215 16.36 11.67 -17.82
N ILE A 216 15.61 11.48 -18.91
CA ILE A 216 14.26 10.89 -18.89
C ILE A 216 14.30 9.48 -18.30
N ASP A 217 15.23 8.63 -18.73
CA ASP A 217 15.40 7.28 -18.21
C ASP A 217 15.74 7.27 -16.71
N ALA A 218 16.68 8.11 -16.29
CA ALA A 218 17.05 8.25 -14.88
C ALA A 218 15.87 8.75 -14.01
N LEU A 219 15.12 9.77 -14.48
CA LEU A 219 13.93 10.28 -13.80
C LEU A 219 12.83 9.21 -13.72
N GLY A 220 12.60 8.45 -14.80
CA GLY A 220 11.62 7.36 -14.81
C GLY A 220 11.97 6.24 -13.82
N LYS A 221 13.25 5.88 -13.72
CA LYS A 221 13.72 4.90 -12.73
C LYS A 221 13.60 5.40 -11.30
N ALA A 222 14.02 6.64 -11.03
CA ALA A 222 13.86 7.26 -9.71
C ALA A 222 12.39 7.33 -9.28
N GLN A 223 11.51 7.74 -10.20
CA GLN A 223 10.06 7.74 -9.97
C GLN A 223 9.54 6.33 -9.62
N SER A 224 10.05 5.30 -10.30
CA SER A 224 9.69 3.91 -10.02
C SER A 224 10.15 3.50 -8.61
N GLY A 225 11.35 3.90 -8.18
CA GLY A 225 11.82 3.74 -6.80
C GLY A 225 10.88 4.38 -5.77
N CYS A 226 10.48 5.64 -6.02
CA CYS A 226 9.51 6.33 -5.17
C CYS A 226 8.15 5.60 -5.13
N HIS A 227 7.66 5.09 -6.26
CA HIS A 227 6.41 4.35 -6.31
C HIS A 227 6.44 3.05 -5.47
N VAL A 228 7.58 2.36 -5.41
CA VAL A 228 7.77 1.18 -4.56
C VAL A 228 7.67 1.57 -3.08
N LEU A 229 8.33 2.65 -2.67
CA LEU A 229 8.25 3.14 -1.29
C LEU A 229 6.84 3.57 -0.90
N ILE A 230 6.18 4.37 -1.76
CA ILE A 230 4.79 4.78 -1.54
C ILE A 230 3.88 3.56 -1.45
N ASN A 231 4.12 2.54 -2.26
CA ASN A 231 3.37 1.28 -2.20
C ASN A 231 3.53 0.59 -0.82
N ILE A 232 4.77 0.43 -0.35
CA ILE A 232 5.03 -0.19 0.97
C ILE A 232 4.32 0.60 2.07
N LEU A 233 4.49 1.92 2.10
CA LEU A 233 3.88 2.79 3.12
C LEU A 233 2.35 2.76 3.06
N THR A 234 1.76 2.81 1.88
CA THR A 234 0.30 2.73 1.71
C THR A 234 -0.25 1.38 2.18
N GLN A 235 0.47 0.29 1.93
CA GLN A 235 0.08 -1.03 2.42
C GLN A 235 0.20 -1.14 3.95
N ILE A 236 1.23 -0.55 4.55
CA ILE A 236 1.38 -0.45 6.00
C ILE A 236 0.19 0.28 6.63
N GLU A 237 -0.20 1.44 6.10
CA GLU A 237 -1.37 2.18 6.62
C GLU A 237 -2.68 1.41 6.40
N ALA A 238 -2.81 0.70 5.27
CA ALA A 238 -3.95 -0.18 5.02
C ALA A 238 -4.03 -1.35 6.03
N LEU A 239 -2.89 -1.92 6.41
CA LEU A 239 -2.81 -2.98 7.41
C LEU A 239 -3.14 -2.46 8.81
N LYS A 240 -2.57 -1.32 9.24
CA LYS A 240 -2.91 -0.68 10.51
C LYS A 240 -4.41 -0.40 10.61
N PHE A 241 -4.99 0.20 9.56
CA PHE A 241 -6.44 0.40 9.47
C PHE A 241 -7.21 -0.91 9.62
N ALA A 242 -6.79 -1.99 8.93
CA ALA A 242 -7.48 -3.28 9.01
C ALA A 242 -7.40 -3.90 10.41
N TYR A 243 -6.26 -3.80 11.08
CA TYR A 243 -6.09 -4.23 12.47
C TYR A 243 -7.05 -3.48 13.40
N ASP A 244 -7.06 -2.15 13.34
CA ASP A 244 -7.92 -1.32 14.20
C ASP A 244 -9.42 -1.56 13.89
N TRP A 245 -9.76 -1.72 12.61
CA TRP A 245 -11.13 -2.00 12.18
C TRP A 245 -11.64 -3.37 12.65
N ARG A 246 -10.78 -4.40 12.65
CA ARG A 246 -11.09 -5.74 13.16
C ARG A 246 -11.11 -5.80 14.69
N ALA A 247 -10.31 -4.98 15.38
CA ALA A 247 -10.32 -4.92 16.84
C ALA A 247 -11.69 -4.52 17.41
N HIS A 248 -12.48 -3.76 16.64
CA HIS A 248 -13.86 -3.41 16.98
C HIS A 248 -14.89 -4.49 16.59
N ASP A 249 -14.53 -5.52 15.82
CA ASP A 249 -15.47 -6.60 15.51
C ASP A 249 -15.84 -7.37 16.79
N GLY A 250 -17.13 -7.67 16.96
CA GLY A 250 -17.65 -8.39 18.14
C GLY A 250 -17.86 -7.54 19.41
N GLN A 251 -17.40 -6.29 19.44
CA GLN A 251 -17.66 -5.39 20.57
C GLN A 251 -19.12 -4.89 20.59
N ILE A 252 -19.66 -4.62 21.78
CA ILE A 252 -20.99 -4.01 21.93
C ILE A 252 -20.97 -2.64 21.24
N GLY A 253 -21.94 -2.40 20.34
CA GLY A 253 -22.03 -1.15 19.58
C GLY A 253 -21.12 -1.06 18.35
N ALA A 254 -20.40 -2.11 17.97
CA ALA A 254 -19.51 -2.12 16.79
C ALA A 254 -20.19 -1.62 15.50
N LYS A 255 -21.43 -2.06 15.23
CA LYS A 255 -22.21 -1.62 14.06
C LYS A 255 -22.48 -0.12 14.06
N SER A 256 -22.81 0.44 15.23
CA SER A 256 -23.07 1.87 15.40
C SER A 256 -21.79 2.68 15.20
N TRP A 257 -20.69 2.25 15.83
CA TRP A 257 -19.37 2.86 15.66
C TRP A 257 -18.92 2.87 14.19
N LYS A 258 -19.01 1.74 13.48
CA LYS A 258 -18.64 1.64 12.05
C LYS A 258 -19.50 2.56 11.17
N THR A 259 -20.79 2.67 11.50
CA THR A 259 -21.72 3.56 10.78
C THR A 259 -21.34 5.02 11.02
N ARG A 260 -21.08 5.40 12.28
CA ARG A 260 -20.64 6.75 12.65
C ARG A 260 -19.33 7.12 11.96
N PHE A 261 -18.33 6.24 12.00
CA PHE A 261 -17.06 6.42 11.30
C PHE A 261 -17.27 6.75 9.82
N LEU A 262 -18.12 5.98 9.13
CA LEU A 262 -18.40 6.19 7.71
C LEU A 262 -19.12 7.52 7.45
N VAL A 263 -20.08 7.90 8.30
CA VAL A 263 -20.77 9.20 8.18
C VAL A 263 -19.80 10.36 8.38
N THR A 264 -19.00 10.33 9.45
CA THR A 264 -18.00 11.37 9.73
C THR A 264 -16.98 11.48 8.59
N THR A 265 -16.42 10.35 8.14
CA THR A 265 -15.45 10.35 7.03
C THR A 265 -16.05 10.87 5.73
N PHE A 266 -17.34 10.62 5.46
CA PHE A 266 -18.02 11.18 4.30
C PHE A 266 -18.18 12.71 4.41
N GLN A 267 -18.54 13.20 5.59
CA GLN A 267 -18.67 14.63 5.87
C GLN A 267 -17.33 15.36 5.76
N ASP A 268 -16.22 14.71 6.12
CA ASP A 268 -14.88 15.29 6.05
C ASP A 268 -14.20 15.09 4.68
N HIS A 269 -14.84 14.35 3.77
CA HIS A 269 -14.30 14.11 2.44
C HIS A 269 -14.25 15.41 1.63
N SER A 270 -13.12 15.72 0.98
CA SER A 270 -12.85 17.03 0.34
C SER A 270 -13.95 17.54 -0.62
N ILE A 271 -14.61 16.63 -1.33
CA ILE A 271 -15.73 16.96 -2.24
C ILE A 271 -16.99 17.42 -1.48
N TYR A 272 -17.27 16.83 -0.31
CA TYR A 272 -18.51 17.05 0.43
C TYR A 272 -18.35 17.98 1.63
N GLN A 273 -17.14 18.11 2.16
CA GLN A 273 -16.80 18.95 3.32
C GLN A 273 -17.36 20.37 3.25
N PRO A 274 -17.28 21.10 2.11
CA PRO A 274 -17.84 22.46 2.03
C PRO A 274 -19.35 22.54 2.31
N HIS A 275 -20.09 21.43 2.21
CA HIS A 275 -21.51 21.36 2.49
C HIS A 275 -21.85 21.13 3.97
N PHE A 276 -20.88 20.70 4.77
CA PHE A 276 -21.02 20.39 6.19
C PHE A 276 -20.19 21.31 7.10
N MET A 277 -19.37 22.18 6.50
CA MET A 277 -18.62 23.22 7.17
C MET A 277 -19.60 24.23 7.79
N ASP A 278 -19.30 24.70 8.99
CA ASP A 278 -20.08 25.70 9.75
C ASP A 278 -21.52 25.31 10.10
N LEU A 279 -21.92 24.05 9.86
CA LEU A 279 -23.21 23.51 10.31
C LEU A 279 -23.07 22.91 11.70
N ASP A 280 -24.04 23.20 12.57
CA ASP A 280 -24.18 22.51 13.86
C ASP A 280 -24.60 21.04 13.67
N THR A 281 -24.65 20.29 14.78
CA THR A 281 -24.96 18.85 14.77
C THR A 281 -26.33 18.52 14.17
N GLU A 282 -27.34 19.36 14.40
CA GLU A 282 -28.71 19.15 13.90
C GLU A 282 -28.79 19.46 12.40
N ALA A 283 -28.26 20.60 11.98
CA ALA A 283 -28.16 20.98 10.59
C ALA A 283 -27.32 20.00 9.76
N ARG A 284 -26.25 19.43 10.33
CA ARG A 284 -25.46 18.35 9.70
C ARG A 284 -26.30 17.10 9.48
N ARG A 285 -27.15 16.71 10.45
CA ARG A 285 -28.04 15.56 10.33
C ARG A 285 -29.06 15.76 9.20
N ASP A 286 -29.67 16.94 9.13
CA ASP A 286 -30.64 17.27 8.08
C ASP A 286 -29.99 17.37 6.70
N LYS A 287 -28.80 17.97 6.63
CA LYS A 287 -28.01 18.01 5.41
C LYS A 287 -27.64 16.61 4.94
N MET A 288 -27.29 15.71 5.86
CA MET A 288 -26.96 14.32 5.55
C MET A 288 -28.12 13.58 4.88
N GLN A 289 -29.38 13.87 5.24
CA GLN A 289 -30.55 13.29 4.57
C GLN A 289 -30.61 13.67 3.09
N LYS A 290 -30.19 14.89 2.74
CA LYS A 290 -30.12 15.36 1.34
C LYS A 290 -29.02 14.67 0.53
N PHE A 291 -27.96 14.20 1.19
CA PHE A 291 -26.84 13.47 0.58
C PHE A 291 -26.95 11.94 0.73
N LYS A 292 -28.13 11.41 1.10
CA LYS A 292 -28.32 9.96 1.29
C LYS A 292 -27.92 9.13 0.03
N PRO A 293 -28.25 9.54 -1.21
CA PRO A 293 -27.83 8.82 -2.41
C PRO A 293 -26.30 8.81 -2.64
N GLU A 294 -25.65 9.96 -2.51
CA GLU A 294 -24.20 10.13 -2.66
C GLU A 294 -23.46 9.34 -1.59
N PHE A 295 -23.95 9.41 -0.36
CA PHE A 295 -23.41 8.64 0.75
C PHE A 295 -23.53 7.14 0.50
N ALA A 296 -24.67 6.65 0.01
CA ALA A 296 -24.83 5.23 -0.29
C ALA A 296 -23.82 4.75 -1.35
N LYS A 297 -23.63 5.52 -2.43
CA LYS A 297 -22.63 5.24 -3.48
C LYS A 297 -21.21 5.25 -2.94
N TRP A 298 -20.85 6.29 -2.17
CA TRP A 298 -19.55 6.41 -1.54
C TRP A 298 -19.30 5.26 -0.54
N LYS A 299 -20.28 4.96 0.32
CA LYS A 299 -20.23 3.89 1.31
C LYS A 299 -20.00 2.54 0.65
N HIS A 300 -20.68 2.26 -0.46
CA HIS A 300 -20.46 1.02 -1.22
C HIS A 300 -19.03 0.92 -1.75
N ALA A 301 -18.46 2.01 -2.27
CA ALA A 301 -17.05 2.04 -2.67
C ALA A 301 -16.10 1.81 -1.47
N GLN A 302 -16.36 2.44 -0.33
CA GLN A 302 -15.57 2.24 0.89
C GLN A 302 -15.66 0.82 1.43
N GLN A 303 -16.85 0.20 1.40
CA GLN A 303 -17.03 -1.19 1.83
C GLN A 303 -16.14 -2.13 1.01
N ARG A 304 -16.06 -1.95 -0.31
CA ARG A 304 -15.15 -2.73 -1.16
C ARG A 304 -13.68 -2.52 -0.77
N ALA A 305 -13.27 -1.28 -0.49
CA ALA A 305 -11.93 -0.98 -0.01
C ALA A 305 -11.63 -1.61 1.35
N ILE A 306 -12.57 -1.56 2.31
CA ILE A 306 -12.46 -2.21 3.62
C ILE A 306 -12.33 -3.72 3.46
N THR A 307 -13.13 -4.36 2.61
CA THR A 307 -13.00 -5.79 2.29
C THR A 307 -11.63 -6.11 1.71
N ALA A 308 -11.10 -5.28 0.80
CA ALA A 308 -9.77 -5.44 0.25
C ALA A 308 -8.66 -5.30 1.30
N ARG A 309 -8.74 -4.32 2.21
CA ARG A 309 -7.83 -4.18 3.36
C ARG A 309 -7.89 -5.40 4.28
N ASN A 310 -9.08 -5.92 4.52
CA ASN A 310 -9.29 -7.15 5.29
C ASN A 310 -8.68 -8.38 4.60
N ARG A 311 -8.67 -8.45 3.27
CA ARG A 311 -7.94 -9.52 2.56
C ARG A 311 -6.43 -9.33 2.68
N LEU A 312 -5.95 -8.09 2.62
CA LEU A 312 -4.53 -7.77 2.74
C LEU A 312 -3.95 -8.18 4.10
N ILE A 313 -4.67 -7.93 5.19
CA ILE A 313 -4.27 -8.42 6.53
C ILE A 313 -4.26 -9.95 6.59
N ASP A 314 -5.21 -10.66 5.97
CA ASP A 314 -5.16 -12.13 5.94
C ASP A 314 -3.92 -12.63 5.16
N LEU A 315 -3.58 -11.98 4.04
CA LEU A 315 -2.35 -12.27 3.30
C LEU A 315 -1.11 -12.01 4.17
N PHE A 316 -1.06 -10.87 4.86
CA PHE A 316 0.07 -10.51 5.71
C PHE A 316 0.22 -11.45 6.92
N GLU A 317 -0.88 -11.86 7.54
CA GLU A 317 -0.88 -12.83 8.65
C GLU A 317 -0.46 -14.24 8.24
N THR A 318 -0.58 -14.59 6.96
CA THR A 318 -0.14 -15.90 6.43
C THR A 318 1.28 -15.84 5.85
N PHE A 319 1.60 -14.82 5.07
CA PHE A 319 2.83 -14.75 4.26
C PHE A 319 3.85 -13.70 4.76
N GLY A 320 3.51 -12.92 5.78
CA GLY A 320 4.41 -11.94 6.39
C GLY A 320 4.79 -10.78 5.49
N ALA A 321 6.02 -10.29 5.66
CA ALA A 321 6.51 -9.06 5.06
C ALA A 321 6.63 -9.11 3.52
N ALA A 322 6.68 -10.30 2.92
CA ALA A 322 6.75 -10.48 1.46
C ALA A 322 5.57 -9.82 0.73
N VAL A 323 4.40 -9.73 1.39
CA VAL A 323 3.20 -9.06 0.87
C VAL A 323 3.47 -7.59 0.55
N LEU A 324 4.32 -6.91 1.33
CA LEU A 324 4.60 -5.48 1.14
C LEU A 324 5.39 -5.18 -0.13
N LEU A 325 6.15 -6.15 -0.65
CA LEU A 325 7.00 -5.97 -1.83
C LEU A 325 6.23 -6.11 -3.15
N ASP A 326 5.24 -7.01 -3.20
CA ASP A 326 4.57 -7.32 -4.47
C ASP A 326 3.43 -6.32 -4.75
N PRO A 327 3.49 -5.56 -5.86
CA PRO A 327 2.47 -4.56 -6.19
C PRO A 327 1.10 -5.18 -6.55
N THR A 328 1.01 -6.50 -6.73
CA THR A 328 -0.26 -7.21 -6.96
C THR A 328 -1.21 -7.05 -5.77
N TRP A 329 -0.67 -6.92 -4.55
CA TRP A 329 -1.45 -6.86 -3.31
C TRP A 329 -1.91 -5.47 -2.89
N LYS A 330 -1.67 -4.45 -3.73
CA LYS A 330 -2.24 -3.11 -3.53
C LYS A 330 -3.75 -3.19 -3.29
N VAL A 331 -4.24 -2.46 -2.28
CA VAL A 331 -5.69 -2.40 -1.98
C VAL A 331 -6.51 -2.05 -3.22
N ALA A 332 -6.05 -1.10 -4.04
CA ALA A 332 -6.72 -0.75 -5.29
C ALA A 332 -6.85 -1.95 -6.25
N HIS A 333 -5.82 -2.80 -6.36
CA HIS A 333 -5.86 -4.02 -7.16
C HIS A 333 -6.76 -5.08 -6.50
N LEU A 334 -6.72 -5.22 -5.17
CA LEU A 334 -7.60 -6.11 -4.42
C LEU A 334 -9.10 -5.74 -4.49
N VAL A 335 -9.43 -4.50 -4.88
CA VAL A 335 -10.80 -4.06 -5.13
C VAL A 335 -11.27 -4.43 -6.53
N VAL A 336 -10.43 -4.20 -7.56
CA VAL A 336 -10.87 -4.25 -8.98
C VAL A 336 -10.28 -5.38 -9.81
N ARG A 337 -9.20 -6.02 -9.36
CA ARG A 337 -8.38 -6.97 -10.14
C ARG A 337 -8.18 -8.31 -9.43
N VAL A 338 -9.19 -8.73 -8.67
CA VAL A 338 -9.20 -10.03 -7.98
C VAL A 338 -9.93 -11.04 -8.84
N SER A 339 -9.38 -12.26 -8.94
CA SER A 339 -10.08 -13.29 -9.69
C SER A 339 -11.40 -13.70 -9.01
N PRO A 340 -12.44 -14.12 -9.77
CA PRO A 340 -13.73 -14.53 -9.20
C PRO A 340 -13.67 -15.71 -8.21
N ASP A 341 -12.61 -16.51 -8.29
CA ASP A 341 -12.33 -17.68 -7.45
C ASP A 341 -11.26 -17.41 -6.37
N PHE A 342 -10.68 -16.21 -6.29
CA PHE A 342 -9.60 -15.88 -5.35
C PHE A 342 -9.93 -16.28 -3.91
N ALA A 343 -11.11 -15.92 -3.41
CA ALA A 343 -11.50 -16.24 -2.04
C ALA A 343 -11.53 -17.76 -1.78
N ALA A 344 -11.95 -18.56 -2.76
CA ALA A 344 -11.98 -20.01 -2.66
C ALA A 344 -10.58 -20.62 -2.76
N VAL A 345 -9.72 -20.09 -3.64
CA VAL A 345 -8.29 -20.46 -3.73
C VAL A 345 -7.57 -20.16 -2.41
N MET A 346 -7.74 -18.95 -1.87
CA MET A 346 -7.11 -18.56 -0.60
C MET A 346 -7.58 -19.41 0.57
N LYS A 347 -8.88 -19.76 0.62
CA LYS A 347 -9.40 -20.68 1.64
C LYS A 347 -8.67 -22.03 1.60
N LEU A 348 -8.41 -22.57 0.40
CA LEU A 348 -7.67 -23.82 0.25
C LEU A 348 -6.20 -23.65 0.65
N ILE A 349 -5.55 -22.55 0.27
CA ILE A 349 -4.16 -22.26 0.64
C ILE A 349 -4.02 -22.13 2.17
N TYR A 350 -4.89 -21.36 2.82
CA TYR A 350 -4.88 -21.18 4.28
C TYR A 350 -5.13 -22.46 5.06
N ALA A 351 -5.85 -23.43 4.48
CA ALA A 351 -6.04 -24.74 5.11
C ALA A 351 -4.74 -25.58 5.13
N HIS A 352 -3.81 -25.34 4.20
CA HIS A 352 -2.53 -26.05 4.11
C HIS A 352 -1.38 -25.29 4.80
N ILE A 353 -1.54 -23.98 4.99
CA ILE A 353 -0.53 -23.11 5.57
C ILE A 353 -1.13 -22.46 6.80
N PRO A 354 -0.91 -23.03 8.01
CA PRO A 354 -1.35 -22.44 9.24
C PRO A 354 -0.90 -20.98 9.34
N ARG A 355 -1.78 -20.13 9.87
CA ARG A 355 -1.40 -18.76 10.24
C ARG A 355 -0.25 -18.83 11.22
N LEU A 356 0.67 -17.89 11.11
CA LEU A 356 1.91 -17.93 11.88
C LEU A 356 1.68 -17.81 13.38
N LYS A 357 0.69 -16.99 13.77
CA LYS A 357 0.28 -16.84 15.16
C LYS A 357 -0.41 -18.07 15.74
N ALA A 358 -0.90 -18.99 14.91
CA ALA A 358 -1.69 -20.12 15.40
C ALA A 358 -0.86 -21.02 16.35
N HIS A 359 0.43 -21.23 16.07
CA HIS A 359 1.31 -21.99 16.98
C HIS A 359 1.62 -21.24 18.29
N LEU A 360 1.60 -19.90 18.26
CA LEU A 360 1.82 -19.07 19.45
C LEU A 360 0.58 -19.03 20.34
N GLU A 361 -0.60 -19.04 19.73
CA GLU A 361 -1.89 -19.08 20.42
C GLU A 361 -2.21 -20.49 20.94
N ASP A 362 -1.82 -21.52 20.19
CA ASP A 362 -2.01 -22.92 20.53
C ASP A 362 -0.74 -23.74 20.16
N PRO A 363 0.09 -24.08 21.16
CA PRO A 363 1.31 -24.86 20.94
C PRO A 363 1.08 -26.24 20.30
N THR A 364 -0.16 -26.75 20.27
CA THR A 364 -0.50 -28.02 19.61
C THR A 364 -0.58 -27.91 18.09
N VAL A 365 -0.79 -26.69 17.57
CA VAL A 365 -0.76 -26.42 16.12
C VAL A 365 0.71 -26.44 15.68
N PRO A 366 1.11 -27.18 14.64
CA PRO A 366 2.51 -27.16 14.18
C PRO A 366 2.92 -25.76 13.69
N PRO A 367 4.20 -25.37 13.85
CA PRO A 367 4.69 -24.10 13.33
C PRO A 367 4.50 -24.04 11.82
N SER A 368 4.18 -22.84 11.31
CA SER A 368 3.98 -22.64 9.88
C SER A 368 5.26 -23.00 9.10
N PRO A 369 5.15 -23.72 7.96
CA PRO A 369 6.30 -24.06 7.12
C PRO A 369 6.96 -22.83 6.48
N LEU A 370 6.34 -21.65 6.59
CA LEU A 370 6.81 -20.39 6.04
C LEU A 370 7.65 -19.54 7.01
N LEU A 371 7.87 -20.00 8.25
CA LEU A 371 8.50 -19.17 9.29
C LEU A 371 9.90 -18.66 8.88
N ALA A 372 10.73 -19.51 8.29
CA ALA A 372 12.08 -19.13 7.86
C ALA A 372 12.04 -18.15 6.67
N GLN A 373 11.17 -18.41 5.70
CA GLN A 373 10.96 -17.61 4.50
C GLN A 373 10.55 -16.18 4.87
N GLN A 374 9.77 -16.02 5.93
CA GLN A 374 9.27 -14.72 6.37
C GLN A 374 10.31 -13.89 7.12
N LYS A 375 11.19 -14.52 7.91
CA LYS A 375 12.35 -13.83 8.47
C LYS A 375 13.21 -13.26 7.33
N ALA A 376 13.48 -14.08 6.31
CA ALA A 376 14.17 -13.62 5.10
C ALA A 376 13.39 -12.51 4.35
N ALA A 377 12.06 -12.60 4.28
CA ALA A 377 11.22 -11.56 3.68
C ALA A 377 11.28 -10.24 4.44
N ARG A 378 11.21 -10.27 5.77
CA ARG A 378 11.34 -9.09 6.64
C ARG A 378 12.67 -8.38 6.36
N ASP A 379 13.77 -9.13 6.40
CA ASP A 379 15.09 -8.57 6.17
C ASP A 379 15.22 -8.02 4.75
N THR A 380 14.64 -8.70 3.76
CA THR A 380 14.57 -8.22 2.37
C THR A 380 13.83 -6.89 2.27
N VAL A 381 12.66 -6.73 2.91
CA VAL A 381 11.94 -5.44 2.94
C VAL A 381 12.83 -4.35 3.53
N LEU A 382 13.51 -4.63 4.64
CA LEU A 382 14.37 -3.64 5.29
C LEU A 382 15.59 -3.27 4.44
N GLN A 383 16.17 -4.21 3.69
CA GLN A 383 17.26 -3.89 2.75
C GLN A 383 16.74 -3.03 1.58
N VAL A 384 15.59 -3.38 1.00
CA VAL A 384 14.98 -2.59 -0.08
C VAL A 384 14.70 -1.16 0.39
N VAL A 385 14.07 -1.00 1.55
CA VAL A 385 13.76 0.33 2.11
C VAL A 385 15.04 1.07 2.54
N ARG A 386 16.05 0.38 3.06
CA ARG A 386 17.34 0.99 3.40
C ARG A 386 18.03 1.59 2.18
N VAL A 387 17.97 0.93 1.03
CA VAL A 387 18.55 1.46 -0.20
C VAL A 387 17.69 2.59 -0.74
N LEU A 388 16.38 2.42 -0.83
CA LEU A 388 15.51 3.38 -1.53
C LEU A 388 15.16 4.61 -0.70
N ALA A 389 15.13 4.52 0.64
CA ALA A 389 14.52 5.53 1.50
C ALA A 389 15.50 6.19 2.48
N THR A 390 15.00 7.23 3.14
CA THR A 390 15.72 7.87 4.25
C THR A 390 15.70 7.00 5.51
N PRO A 391 16.61 7.22 6.49
CA PRO A 391 16.60 6.48 7.75
C PRO A 391 15.25 6.53 8.48
N ALA A 392 14.56 7.68 8.49
CA ALA A 392 13.26 7.81 9.16
C ALA A 392 12.18 6.88 8.57
N VAL A 393 12.14 6.76 7.24
CA VAL A 393 11.19 5.85 6.56
C VAL A 393 11.54 4.39 6.87
N ARG A 394 12.83 4.04 6.84
CA ARG A 394 13.30 2.70 7.22
C ARG A 394 12.89 2.36 8.65
N ASP A 395 13.12 3.26 9.60
CA ASP A 395 12.82 3.04 11.01
C ASP A 395 11.30 2.91 11.24
N HIS A 396 10.49 3.69 10.50
CA HIS A 396 9.03 3.53 10.50
C HIS A 396 8.60 2.14 10.02
N VAL A 397 9.17 1.66 8.91
CA VAL A 397 8.86 0.32 8.37
C VAL A 397 9.30 -0.78 9.34
N ALA A 398 10.49 -0.67 9.93
CA ALA A 398 10.99 -1.62 10.93
C ALA A 398 10.06 -1.68 12.14
N MET A 399 9.70 -0.54 12.72
CA MET A 399 8.79 -0.44 13.86
C MET A 399 7.43 -1.07 13.57
N PHE A 400 6.90 -0.87 12.36
CA PHE A 400 5.67 -1.54 11.94
C PHE A 400 5.85 -3.06 11.89
N LEU A 401 6.90 -3.55 11.22
CA LEU A 401 7.17 -4.98 11.09
C LEU A 401 7.39 -5.65 12.43
N ASP A 402 8.03 -4.98 13.38
CA ASP A 402 8.27 -5.50 14.73
C ASP A 402 6.97 -5.51 15.56
N LYS A 403 6.16 -4.44 15.49
CA LYS A 403 4.90 -4.36 16.23
C LYS A 403 3.83 -5.34 15.73
N TYR A 404 3.74 -5.53 14.41
CA TYR A 404 2.69 -6.33 13.77
C TYR A 404 3.20 -7.69 13.25
N ALA A 405 4.43 -8.09 13.62
CA ALA A 405 5.03 -9.35 13.21
C ALA A 405 4.06 -10.54 13.43
N PRO A 406 3.66 -11.24 12.36
CA PRO A 406 2.76 -12.37 12.51
C PRO A 406 3.47 -13.63 13.06
N TRP A 407 4.80 -13.68 13.03
CA TRP A 407 5.58 -14.78 13.61
C TRP A 407 5.81 -14.69 15.12
N GLY A 408 5.29 -13.64 15.79
CA GLY A 408 5.61 -13.34 17.18
C GLY A 408 7.06 -12.89 17.29
N VAL A 409 7.30 -11.67 17.74
CA VAL A 409 8.65 -11.31 18.10
C VAL A 409 8.97 -12.03 19.41
N ASP A 410 10.05 -12.79 19.47
CA ASP A 410 10.75 -13.08 20.73
C ASP A 410 11.29 -11.76 21.28
N VAL A 411 10.39 -10.86 21.69
CA VAL A 411 10.77 -9.56 22.29
C VAL A 411 11.61 -9.82 23.54
N ALA A 412 11.45 -11.00 24.15
CA ALA A 412 12.22 -11.45 25.30
C ALA A 412 13.70 -11.77 24.97
N GLU A 413 14.05 -12.31 23.80
CA GLU A 413 15.46 -12.64 23.48
C GLU A 413 16.19 -11.48 22.80
N THR A 414 15.49 -10.63 22.03
CA THR A 414 16.16 -9.51 21.34
C THR A 414 16.41 -8.28 22.22
N LEU A 415 15.72 -8.18 23.37
CA LEU A 415 16.04 -7.19 24.42
C LEU A 415 16.99 -7.75 25.49
N GLY A 416 17.47 -8.99 25.33
CA GLY A 416 18.50 -9.63 26.17
C GLY A 416 19.94 -9.24 25.80
N CYS A 417 20.16 -8.09 25.16
CA CYS A 417 21.49 -7.48 25.06
C CYS A 417 21.69 -6.46 26.19
N VAL A 418 22.32 -6.98 27.26
CA VAL A 418 23.35 -6.39 28.16
C VAL A 418 23.20 -4.92 28.56
#